data_AF-M7WP21-F1
#
_entry.id   AF-M7WP21-F1
#
_cell.length_a   1.000
_cell.length_b   1.000
_cell.length_c   1.000
_cell.angle_alpha   90.00
_cell.angle_beta   90.00
_cell.angle_gamma   90.00
#
_symmetry.space_group_name_H-M   'P 1'
#
loop_
_entity.id
_entity.type
_entity.pdbx_description
1 polymer ?
#
loop_
_entity_poly.entity_id
_entity_poly.type
_entity_poly.pdbx_seq_one_letter_code
_entity_poly.pdbx_strand_id
1 'polypeptide(L)'
;MLFIILFILVKDCQSKLLFDCVPIGNKFSDGFNSQTNTSSLQCSTTHSNKTYLFTKDFSDDSEKDWLVGHTVVDGQILFSSNNHHLFITSNLTLTNQSQLYLQRPFQVSYLLKMMSQSQIYVFHSLQIQKSITINSQLKTNYPLIVSWSAIGIELFKSLQINNSTECFDLLSMQSSYILNTANSINTIKTNDFPYPLSTGHIHLLSGQRLIRYCPSSVPFTNEVKCILTTPFYQKSYSGSGNYAFAYPHCPCNDEHTSCILEFLSSEVYLQSNDLSHTLLHINHNTTLHQLDTSKLIHLEDLCLLRLISMRLFSQNVIKTSFGFITNFGDSDGMFFFNPLNNTLVLTGTNEICLTQYKNKIPFTFIGHGMIYLKDIQDSSVFAFRIDNEKERLKIHINQKGNSQVLIFDQQSYLDELPYCAVVIIKSKNNFTCQSCKEGLTLTRSNLCIKDIHCIRHSPNSHCLSCKDGYQLSVDRTCQSKYNNIEKISLCKGDTCD
;
A
#
# COMPACT_ATOMS: atom_id res chain seq x y z
N MET A 1 55.78 17.30 -26.75
CA MET A 1 55.01 16.21 -26.11
C MET A 1 55.21 16.10 -24.61
N LEU A 2 56.41 16.35 -24.06
CA LEU A 2 56.66 16.30 -22.60
C LEU A 2 55.93 17.38 -21.78
N PHE A 3 55.64 18.55 -22.36
CA PHE A 3 54.98 19.67 -21.67
C PHE A 3 53.47 19.51 -21.47
N ILE A 4 52.80 18.66 -22.27
CA ILE A 4 51.35 18.43 -22.16
C ILE A 4 51.05 17.39 -21.07
N ILE A 5 51.97 16.45 -20.83
CA ILE A 5 51.84 15.45 -19.76
C ILE A 5 51.97 16.10 -18.37
N LEU A 6 52.78 17.16 -18.23
CA LEU A 6 52.90 17.91 -16.96
C LEU A 6 51.63 18.70 -16.62
N PHE A 7 50.92 19.27 -17.60
CA PHE A 7 49.67 19.99 -17.37
C PHE A 7 48.48 19.08 -17.07
N ILE A 8 48.50 17.83 -17.58
CA ILE A 8 47.49 16.81 -17.25
C ILE A 8 47.74 16.24 -15.84
N LEU A 9 49.00 16.09 -15.42
CA LEU A 9 49.33 15.63 -14.05
C LEU A 9 49.14 16.69 -12.96
N VAL A 10 49.21 17.99 -13.29
CA VAL A 10 49.00 19.08 -12.30
C VAL A 10 47.52 19.43 -12.12
N LYS A 11 46.64 19.09 -13.07
CA LYS A 11 45.19 19.30 -12.94
C LYS A 11 44.50 18.23 -12.08
N ASP A 12 45.20 17.13 -11.78
CA ASP A 12 44.78 16.07 -10.86
C ASP A 12 45.28 16.29 -9.42
N CYS A 13 45.79 17.49 -9.13
CA CYS A 13 45.96 17.94 -7.75
C CYS A 13 44.57 18.29 -7.19
N GLN A 14 43.86 17.21 -6.87
CA GLN A 14 42.63 17.15 -6.11
C GLN A 14 42.55 18.30 -5.11
N SER A 15 41.41 18.98 -5.10
CA SER A 15 40.90 19.66 -3.91
C SER A 15 40.70 18.60 -2.81
N LYS A 16 41.79 18.11 -2.22
CA LYS A 16 41.74 17.28 -1.02
C LYS A 16 41.10 18.16 0.03
N LEU A 17 39.91 17.76 0.50
CA LEU A 17 39.44 18.27 1.79
C LEU A 17 40.59 18.05 2.77
N LEU A 18 41.17 19.14 3.27
CA LEU A 18 42.23 19.08 4.25
C LEU A 18 41.57 18.74 5.59
N PHE A 19 41.77 17.51 6.05
CA PHE A 19 41.37 17.08 7.39
C PHE A 19 42.58 17.23 8.31
N ASP A 20 42.38 17.73 9.52
CA ASP A 20 43.49 17.87 10.47
C ASP A 20 43.87 16.51 11.06
N CYS A 21 42.87 15.69 11.38
CA CYS A 21 43.04 14.48 12.17
C CYS A 21 42.35 13.28 11.53
N VAL A 22 43.09 12.17 11.36
CA VAL A 22 42.55 10.89 10.87
C VAL A 22 42.93 9.79 11.87
N PRO A 23 41.98 8.99 12.40
CA PRO A 23 42.29 7.90 13.32
C PRO A 23 43.34 6.92 12.78
N ILE A 24 44.36 6.62 13.58
CA ILE A 24 45.37 5.58 13.23
C ILE A 24 44.70 4.21 13.33
N GLY A 25 44.14 3.90 14.49
CA GLY A 25 43.40 2.67 14.76
C GLY A 25 41.89 2.89 14.81
N ASN A 26 41.20 2.07 15.59
CA ASN A 26 39.74 2.13 15.77
C ASN A 26 39.36 2.65 17.17
N LYS A 27 40.32 3.12 17.96
CA LYS A 27 40.10 3.72 19.27
C LYS A 27 40.72 5.10 19.38
N PHE A 28 40.29 5.86 20.39
CA PHE A 28 40.89 7.15 20.71
C PHE A 28 42.33 6.97 21.22
N SER A 29 42.56 5.95 22.04
CA SER A 29 43.90 5.58 22.55
C SER A 29 44.92 5.18 21.47
N ASP A 30 44.47 4.74 20.29
CA ASP A 30 45.35 4.43 19.15
C ASP A 30 45.97 5.69 18.53
N GLY A 31 45.44 6.86 18.85
CA GLY A 31 45.92 8.16 18.35
C GLY A 31 45.50 8.46 16.91
N PHE A 32 46.01 9.60 16.41
CA PHE A 32 45.59 10.19 15.14
C PHE A 32 46.79 10.62 14.30
N ASN A 33 46.69 10.38 13.00
CA ASN A 33 47.57 10.97 12.00
C ASN A 33 47.15 12.42 11.76
N SER A 34 48.12 13.31 11.84
CA SER A 34 47.95 14.70 11.44
C SER A 34 48.27 14.85 9.96
N GLN A 35 47.39 15.46 9.18
CA GLN A 35 47.63 15.70 7.74
C GLN A 35 47.90 17.17 7.38
N THR A 36 47.62 18.12 8.27
CA THR A 36 47.92 19.55 8.10
C THR A 36 49.10 19.95 9.01
N ASN A 37 49.50 21.23 9.05
CA ASN A 37 50.53 21.78 9.96
C ASN A 37 50.17 21.65 11.47
N THR A 38 49.26 20.75 11.84
CA THR A 38 48.94 20.33 13.19
C THR A 38 49.92 19.28 13.70
N SER A 39 50.22 19.29 14.99
CA SER A 39 50.92 18.16 15.60
C SER A 39 49.93 17.03 15.92
N SER A 40 50.36 15.78 15.83
CA SER A 40 49.55 14.61 16.24
C SER A 40 49.05 14.74 17.69
N LEU A 41 49.83 15.40 18.56
CA LEU A 41 49.45 15.71 19.94
C LEU A 41 48.16 16.54 20.04
N GLN A 42 47.91 17.45 19.09
CA GLN A 42 46.70 18.28 19.04
C GLN A 42 45.46 17.52 18.55
N CYS A 43 45.66 16.37 17.89
CA CYS A 43 44.57 15.49 17.49
C CYS A 43 44.13 14.53 18.60
N SER A 44 45.00 14.30 19.60
CA SER A 44 44.73 13.43 20.74
C SER A 44 44.22 14.19 21.99
N THR A 45 43.73 15.42 21.83
CA THR A 45 43.09 16.16 22.94
C THR A 45 41.57 16.01 22.89
N THR A 46 40.95 15.89 24.07
CA THR A 46 39.48 15.82 24.20
C THR A 46 38.80 17.18 23.99
N HIS A 47 39.56 18.26 23.82
CA HIS A 47 39.05 19.57 23.41
C HIS A 47 39.88 20.09 22.25
N SER A 48 39.25 20.29 21.11
CA SER A 48 39.94 20.62 19.87
C SER A 48 39.02 21.39 18.91
N ASN A 49 39.52 22.41 18.19
CA ASN A 49 38.76 23.06 17.10
C ASN A 49 39.14 22.48 15.72
N LYS A 50 39.57 21.22 15.70
CA LYS A 50 40.11 20.55 14.52
C LYS A 50 39.04 19.79 13.74
N THR A 51 39.39 19.46 12.50
CA THR A 51 38.56 18.66 11.60
C THR A 51 39.01 17.20 11.62
N TYR A 52 38.10 16.29 11.98
CA TYR A 52 38.31 14.85 12.03
C TYR A 52 37.61 14.15 10.86
N LEU A 53 38.31 13.22 10.20
CA LEU A 53 37.72 12.32 9.19
C LEU A 53 37.64 10.90 9.73
N PHE A 54 36.44 10.32 9.72
CA PHE A 54 36.21 8.92 10.03
C PHE A 54 35.81 8.15 8.76
N THR A 55 36.63 7.15 8.41
CA THR A 55 36.42 6.25 7.25
C THR A 55 36.28 4.79 7.64
N LYS A 56 36.26 4.50 8.93
CA LYS A 56 36.10 3.16 9.52
C LYS A 56 35.47 3.27 10.90
N ASP A 57 34.91 2.17 11.39
CA ASP A 57 34.34 2.07 12.73
C ASP A 57 35.30 2.60 13.80
N PHE A 58 34.72 3.28 14.78
CA PHE A 58 35.48 3.93 15.83
C PHE A 58 34.81 3.76 17.19
N SER A 59 35.57 3.25 18.15
CA SER A 59 35.18 3.03 19.53
C SER A 59 35.92 4.02 20.42
N ASP A 60 35.22 5.06 20.87
CA ASP A 60 35.81 6.04 21.76
C ASP A 60 35.99 5.44 23.16
N ASP A 61 37.25 5.33 23.59
CA ASP A 61 37.67 4.90 24.90
C ASP A 61 38.20 6.05 25.77
N SER A 62 37.94 7.30 25.39
CA SER A 62 38.28 8.46 26.20
C SER A 62 37.52 8.49 27.54
N GLU A 63 38.22 8.89 28.59
CA GLU A 63 37.70 8.98 29.97
C GLU A 63 36.95 10.29 30.25
N LYS A 64 36.70 11.11 29.23
CA LYS A 64 36.07 12.43 29.35
C LYS A 64 35.22 12.73 28.13
N ASP A 65 34.36 13.73 28.24
CA ASP A 65 33.66 14.27 27.09
C ASP A 65 34.65 14.75 26.03
N TRP A 66 34.34 14.45 24.76
CA TRP A 66 35.22 14.75 23.64
C TRP A 66 34.58 15.80 22.73
N LEU A 67 35.12 17.01 22.77
CA LEU A 67 34.70 18.16 22.00
C LEU A 67 35.63 18.42 20.81
N VAL A 68 35.07 18.41 19.61
CA VAL A 68 35.77 18.69 18.35
C VAL A 68 35.10 19.80 17.53
N GLY A 69 35.89 20.42 16.64
CA GLY A 69 35.40 21.48 15.75
C GLY A 69 34.50 20.93 14.65
N HIS A 70 35.02 20.01 13.84
CA HIS A 70 34.28 19.43 12.72
C HIS A 70 34.54 17.94 12.61
N THR A 71 33.48 17.16 12.43
CA THR A 71 33.52 15.73 12.14
C THR A 71 33.00 15.47 10.73
N VAL A 72 33.77 14.73 9.95
CA VAL A 72 33.39 14.26 8.62
C VAL A 72 33.34 12.73 8.62
N VAL A 73 32.24 12.20 8.11
CA VAL A 73 31.98 10.76 8.01
C VAL A 73 31.92 10.38 6.54
N ASP A 74 32.73 9.40 6.16
CA ASP A 74 32.78 8.84 4.81
C ASP A 74 32.73 7.32 4.85
N GLY A 75 31.71 6.74 4.22
CA GLY A 75 31.37 5.32 4.35
C GLY A 75 30.35 5.02 5.46
N GLN A 76 30.28 3.74 5.84
CA GLN A 76 29.37 3.21 6.85
C GLN A 76 30.15 3.01 8.15
N ILE A 77 29.86 3.83 9.16
CA ILE A 77 30.68 3.95 10.36
C ILE A 77 29.83 3.67 11.60
N LEU A 78 30.24 2.69 12.39
CA LEU A 78 29.81 2.52 13.75
C LEU A 78 30.64 3.40 14.69
N PHE A 79 29.96 4.29 15.40
CA PHE A 79 30.54 5.10 16.46
C PHE A 79 30.02 4.61 17.82
N SER A 80 30.88 3.91 18.55
CA SER A 80 30.56 3.29 19.85
C SER A 80 31.43 3.85 20.96
N SER A 81 31.05 3.57 22.21
CA SER A 81 31.82 3.88 23.42
C SER A 81 31.35 2.94 24.53
N ASN A 82 32.27 2.49 25.37
CA ASN A 82 31.92 1.79 26.62
C ASN A 82 31.61 2.77 27.77
N ASN A 83 31.95 4.05 27.58
CA ASN A 83 31.75 5.12 28.54
C ASN A 83 30.51 5.94 28.20
N HIS A 84 29.89 6.55 29.22
CA HIS A 84 28.73 7.43 29.06
C HIS A 84 29.09 8.89 28.69
N HIS A 85 30.34 9.15 28.32
CA HIS A 85 30.82 10.49 27.97
C HIS A 85 30.27 10.97 26.63
N LEU A 86 29.96 12.26 26.57
CA LEU A 86 29.37 12.91 25.41
C LEU A 86 30.44 13.17 24.34
N PHE A 87 30.15 12.76 23.10
CA PHE A 87 30.87 13.29 21.95
C PHE A 87 30.17 14.55 21.46
N ILE A 88 30.90 15.65 21.39
CA ILE A 88 30.40 16.93 20.94
C ILE A 88 31.19 17.34 19.71
N THR A 89 30.49 17.58 18.61
CA THR A 89 31.07 18.19 17.42
C THR A 89 30.35 19.48 17.09
N SER A 90 31.10 20.52 16.70
CA SER A 90 30.45 21.77 16.28
C SER A 90 29.75 21.55 14.95
N ASN A 91 30.45 20.98 13.98
CA ASN A 91 29.91 20.65 12.66
C ASN A 91 30.00 19.14 12.43
N LEU A 92 28.92 18.52 11.98
CA LEU A 92 28.92 17.15 11.48
C LEU A 92 28.63 17.19 9.98
N THR A 93 29.44 16.51 9.16
CA THR A 93 29.18 16.33 7.73
C THR A 93 29.19 14.86 7.37
N LEU A 94 28.04 14.37 6.90
CA LEU A 94 27.91 13.07 6.27
C LEU A 94 28.07 13.23 4.76
N THR A 95 29.08 12.58 4.19
CA THR A 95 29.33 12.55 2.74
C THR A 95 28.28 11.70 2.00
N ASN A 96 28.34 11.66 0.67
CA ASN A 96 27.35 10.93 -0.13
C ASN A 96 27.31 9.44 0.28
N GLN A 97 26.09 8.90 0.44
CA GLN A 97 25.84 7.50 0.81
C GLN A 97 26.45 7.05 2.15
N SER A 98 26.93 7.99 2.97
CA SER A 98 27.49 7.66 4.28
C SER A 98 26.40 7.31 5.29
N GLN A 99 26.71 6.38 6.18
CA GLN A 99 25.81 5.94 7.24
C GLN A 99 26.55 6.02 8.57
N LEU A 100 25.97 6.73 9.54
CA LEU A 100 26.56 6.87 10.87
C LEU A 100 25.69 6.16 11.90
N TYR A 101 26.21 5.12 12.54
CA TYR A 101 25.53 4.36 13.59
C TYR A 101 26.03 4.84 14.95
N LEU A 102 25.16 5.45 15.75
CA LEU A 102 25.49 6.05 17.04
C LEU A 102 25.05 5.14 18.19
N GLN A 103 26.01 4.50 18.85
CA GLN A 103 25.82 3.67 20.05
C GLN A 103 26.29 4.38 21.33
N ARG A 104 26.38 5.71 21.30
CA ARG A 104 26.80 6.55 22.43
C ARG A 104 26.07 7.90 22.42
N PRO A 105 26.12 8.68 23.53
CA PRO A 105 25.66 10.06 23.52
C PRO A 105 26.44 10.90 22.51
N PHE A 106 25.71 11.59 21.63
CA PHE A 106 26.29 12.41 20.56
C PHE A 106 25.57 13.76 20.44
N GLN A 107 26.34 14.85 20.31
CA GLN A 107 25.81 16.20 20.15
C GLN A 107 26.42 16.90 18.92
N VAL A 108 25.54 17.52 18.13
CA VAL A 108 25.90 18.49 17.08
C VAL A 108 25.50 19.89 17.56
N SER A 109 26.48 20.74 17.89
CA SER A 109 26.21 22.04 18.53
C SER A 109 25.93 23.17 17.53
N TYR A 110 26.41 23.08 16.29
CA TYR A 110 26.20 24.11 15.28
C TYR A 110 25.52 23.58 14.01
N LEU A 111 26.19 22.78 13.19
CA LEU A 111 25.67 22.40 11.87
C LEU A 111 25.72 20.88 11.64
N LEU A 112 24.55 20.27 11.38
CA LEU A 112 24.44 18.96 10.75
C LEU A 112 24.28 19.15 9.24
N LYS A 113 25.28 18.73 8.47
CA LYS A 113 25.27 18.73 7.01
C LYS A 113 25.12 17.31 6.48
N MET A 114 24.07 17.07 5.71
CA MET A 114 23.78 15.77 5.11
C MET A 114 23.82 15.86 3.58
N MET A 115 24.64 15.01 2.97
CA MET A 115 24.75 14.88 1.52
C MET A 115 23.82 13.76 1.01
N SER A 116 23.80 13.52 -0.31
CA SER A 116 22.84 12.61 -0.94
C SER A 116 22.87 11.20 -0.37
N GLN A 117 21.69 10.64 -0.06
CA GLN A 117 21.51 9.27 0.46
C GLN A 117 22.27 8.98 1.76
N SER A 118 22.64 10.01 2.53
CA SER A 118 23.25 9.82 3.84
C SER A 118 22.20 9.61 4.94
N GLN A 119 22.52 8.83 5.97
CA GLN A 119 21.62 8.55 7.10
C GLN A 119 22.36 8.46 8.44
N ILE A 120 21.68 8.84 9.52
CA ILE A 120 22.14 8.62 10.89
C ILE A 120 21.22 7.60 11.56
N TYR A 121 21.79 6.53 12.11
CA TYR A 121 21.08 5.54 12.92
C TYR A 121 21.41 5.75 14.40
N VAL A 122 20.40 5.98 15.23
CA VAL A 122 20.57 6.30 16.65
C VAL A 122 20.12 5.14 17.52
N PHE A 123 21.05 4.62 18.32
CA PHE A 123 20.82 3.54 19.29
C PHE A 123 21.00 3.99 20.75
N HIS A 124 21.54 5.20 20.97
CA HIS A 124 21.69 5.79 22.29
C HIS A 124 21.01 7.16 22.37
N SER A 125 21.73 8.28 22.24
CA SER A 125 21.11 9.61 22.25
C SER A 125 21.76 10.58 21.28
N LEU A 126 20.95 11.48 20.71
CA LEU A 126 21.38 12.48 19.75
C LEU A 126 20.81 13.85 20.11
N GLN A 127 21.67 14.86 20.15
CA GLN A 127 21.26 16.26 20.35
C GLN A 127 21.64 17.11 19.14
N ILE A 128 20.71 17.92 18.63
CA ILE A 128 20.93 18.86 17.52
C ILE A 128 20.48 20.25 17.95
N GLN A 129 21.44 21.18 18.05
CA GLN A 129 21.19 22.47 18.71
C GLN A 129 20.77 23.61 17.77
N LYS A 130 21.38 23.71 16.57
CA LYS A 130 21.24 24.93 15.76
C LYS A 130 20.75 24.70 14.35
N SER A 131 21.47 23.98 13.50
CA SER A 131 21.18 24.02 12.07
C SER A 131 21.31 22.65 11.41
N ILE A 132 20.38 22.35 10.50
CA ILE A 132 20.45 21.21 9.58
C ILE A 132 20.48 21.77 8.16
N THR A 133 21.42 21.31 7.35
CA THR A 133 21.52 21.65 5.93
C THR A 133 21.60 20.38 5.11
N ILE A 134 20.75 20.27 4.10
CA ILE A 134 20.70 19.09 3.24
C ILE A 134 21.01 19.52 1.82
N ASN A 135 22.00 18.86 1.21
CA ASN A 135 22.45 19.15 -0.15
C ASN A 135 22.17 17.96 -1.06
N SER A 136 20.89 17.64 -1.30
CA SER A 136 20.49 16.56 -2.22
C SER A 136 19.00 16.59 -2.60
N GLN A 137 18.59 15.70 -3.51
CA GLN A 137 17.18 15.40 -3.74
C GLN A 137 16.58 14.71 -2.51
N LEU A 138 15.66 15.42 -1.88
CA LEU A 138 14.93 14.97 -0.72
C LEU A 138 13.70 14.17 -1.15
N LYS A 139 13.33 13.14 -0.38
CA LYS A 139 12.12 12.35 -0.63
C LYS A 139 11.38 12.11 0.68
N THR A 140 10.05 12.19 0.64
CA THR A 140 9.20 11.66 1.70
C THR A 140 9.32 10.13 1.75
N ASN A 141 9.04 9.54 2.90
CA ASN A 141 9.14 8.11 3.22
C ASN A 141 10.58 7.56 3.25
N TYR A 142 11.57 8.45 3.35
CA TYR A 142 12.98 8.12 3.56
C TYR A 142 13.58 9.01 4.66
N PRO A 143 13.42 8.63 5.95
CA PRO A 143 13.92 9.42 7.07
C PRO A 143 15.44 9.57 7.05
N LEU A 144 15.93 10.79 7.25
CA LEU A 144 17.37 11.09 7.32
C LEU A 144 18.02 10.59 8.63
N ILE A 145 17.26 10.64 9.72
CA ILE A 145 17.65 10.14 11.04
C ILE A 145 16.68 9.02 11.42
N VAL A 146 17.22 7.88 11.84
CA VAL A 146 16.45 6.70 12.21
C VAL A 146 16.83 6.27 13.62
N SER A 147 15.90 6.41 14.55
CA SER A 147 16.03 5.97 15.94
C SER A 147 15.37 4.61 16.11
N TRP A 148 16.18 3.57 16.30
CA TRP A 148 15.70 2.21 16.56
C TRP A 148 15.50 1.96 18.05
N SER A 149 16.51 2.30 18.85
CA SER A 149 16.51 2.03 20.30
C SER A 149 17.01 3.22 21.11
N ALA A 150 16.94 4.43 20.55
CA ALA A 150 17.44 5.62 21.25
C ALA A 150 16.69 5.85 22.56
N ILE A 151 17.44 6.18 23.60
CA ILE A 151 16.91 6.59 24.90
C ILE A 151 16.46 8.05 24.90
N GLY A 152 16.87 8.85 23.91
CA GLY A 152 16.44 10.24 23.77
C GLY A 152 17.00 10.98 22.56
N ILE A 153 16.19 11.85 21.98
CA ILE A 153 16.59 12.77 20.91
C ILE A 153 16.16 14.18 21.31
N GLU A 154 17.10 15.11 21.27
CA GLU A 154 16.85 16.50 21.62
C GLU A 154 17.05 17.39 20.40
N LEU A 155 15.95 17.94 19.91
CA LEU A 155 15.96 19.02 18.93
C LEU A 155 15.73 20.32 19.68
N PHE A 156 16.65 21.28 19.56
CA PHE A 156 16.52 22.55 20.27
C PHE A 156 15.55 23.49 19.56
N LYS A 157 14.88 24.36 20.31
CA LYS A 157 13.98 25.39 19.76
C LYS A 157 14.68 26.42 18.87
N SER A 158 16.01 26.53 18.97
CA SER A 158 16.86 27.31 18.07
C SER A 158 17.13 26.65 16.71
N LEU A 159 16.56 25.46 16.46
CA LEU A 159 16.77 24.71 15.23
C LEU A 159 16.37 25.52 14.00
N GLN A 160 17.18 25.44 12.95
CA GLN A 160 16.91 25.94 11.62
C GLN A 160 17.15 24.83 10.60
N ILE A 161 16.29 24.75 9.60
CA ILE A 161 16.44 23.82 8.47
C ILE A 161 16.63 24.67 7.21
N ASN A 162 17.79 24.53 6.59
CA ASN A 162 18.20 25.32 5.43
C ASN A 162 18.18 24.47 4.15
N ASN A 163 17.86 25.12 3.03
CA ASN A 163 17.90 24.55 1.67
C ASN A 163 16.99 23.34 1.45
N SER A 164 15.67 23.50 1.57
CA SER A 164 14.72 22.52 1.01
C SER A 164 13.63 23.19 0.19
N THR A 165 13.38 22.66 -1.00
CA THR A 165 12.27 23.06 -1.88
C THR A 165 11.06 22.14 -1.75
N GLU A 166 11.19 21.05 -1.00
CA GLU A 166 10.19 19.98 -0.88
C GLU A 166 10.03 19.52 0.58
N CYS A 167 8.92 18.84 0.87
CA CYS A 167 8.75 18.16 2.16
C CYS A 167 9.64 16.92 2.25
N PHE A 168 10.15 16.59 3.43
CA PHE A 168 10.95 15.38 3.64
C PHE A 168 10.85 14.86 5.07
N ASP A 169 11.14 13.57 5.23
CA ASP A 169 11.16 12.93 6.54
C ASP A 169 12.51 13.15 7.21
N LEU A 170 12.51 13.86 8.32
CA LEU A 170 13.71 14.20 9.06
C LEU A 170 14.09 13.06 10.02
N LEU A 171 13.13 12.63 10.84
CA LEU A 171 13.40 11.71 11.95
C LEU A 171 12.30 10.66 12.08
N SER A 172 12.69 9.40 12.05
CA SER A 172 11.82 8.25 12.39
C SER A 172 12.21 7.67 13.74
N MET A 173 11.23 7.38 14.58
CA MET A 173 11.40 7.00 15.98
C MET A 173 10.65 5.72 16.32
N GLN A 174 11.16 4.92 17.25
CA GLN A 174 10.42 3.75 17.74
C GLN A 174 9.26 4.12 18.68
N SER A 175 9.34 5.28 19.33
CA SER A 175 8.40 5.72 20.35
C SER A 175 8.29 7.24 20.39
N SER A 176 7.10 7.75 20.71
CA SER A 176 6.85 9.19 20.86
C SER A 176 7.56 9.80 22.07
N TYR A 177 7.86 8.99 23.09
CA TYR A 177 8.49 9.47 24.34
C TYR A 177 9.93 9.94 24.16
N ILE A 178 10.58 9.64 23.02
CA ILE A 178 12.01 9.91 22.78
C ILE A 178 12.32 11.42 22.70
N LEU A 179 11.34 12.25 22.31
CA LEU A 179 11.49 13.71 22.31
C LEU A 179 11.25 14.34 23.69
N ASN A 180 10.67 13.58 24.62
CA ASN A 180 10.22 14.08 25.93
C ASN A 180 11.18 13.74 27.07
N THR A 181 12.44 13.44 26.75
CA THR A 181 13.42 12.90 27.71
C THR A 181 14.11 13.96 28.56
N ALA A 182 14.35 15.15 27.99
CA ALA A 182 14.95 16.26 28.73
C ALA A 182 13.89 17.10 29.46
N ASN A 183 14.13 17.45 30.72
CA ASN A 183 13.35 18.47 31.45
C ASN A 183 13.67 19.92 31.00
N SER A 184 14.41 20.08 29.91
CA SER A 184 14.85 21.37 29.37
C SER A 184 13.73 22.08 28.61
N ILE A 185 13.45 23.33 29.00
CA ILE A 185 12.50 24.23 28.32
C ILE A 185 12.92 24.61 26.89
N ASN A 186 14.19 24.39 26.54
CA ASN A 186 14.80 24.81 25.28
C ASN A 186 14.74 23.73 24.18
N THR A 187 14.14 22.57 24.46
CA THR A 187 13.98 21.48 23.48
C THR A 187 12.53 21.40 22.98
N ILE A 188 12.36 20.98 21.73
CA ILE A 188 11.07 20.74 21.08
C ILE A 188 10.49 19.43 21.62
N LYS A 189 9.25 19.47 22.09
CA LYS A 189 8.50 18.35 22.67
C LYS A 189 7.39 17.88 21.75
N THR A 190 6.85 16.68 21.99
CA THR A 190 5.74 16.15 21.18
C THR A 190 4.52 17.06 21.15
N ASN A 191 4.28 17.83 22.22
CA ASN A 191 3.16 18.76 22.34
C ASN A 191 3.40 20.10 21.63
N ASP A 192 4.62 20.36 21.15
CA ASP A 192 4.95 21.59 20.43
C ASP A 192 4.57 21.51 18.93
N PHE A 193 4.09 20.35 18.44
CA PHE A 193 3.81 20.12 17.02
C PHE A 193 2.38 20.51 16.61
N PRO A 194 2.18 21.07 15.39
CA PRO A 194 3.22 21.43 14.43
C PRO A 194 4.08 22.61 14.92
N TYR A 195 5.40 22.49 14.79
CA TYR A 195 6.33 23.49 15.31
C TYR A 195 6.85 24.39 14.18
N PRO A 196 6.71 25.72 14.30
CA PRO A 196 7.14 26.67 13.28
C PRO A 196 8.66 26.86 13.30
N LEU A 197 9.25 26.93 12.11
CA LEU A 197 10.63 27.32 11.85
C LEU A 197 10.64 28.56 10.95
N SER A 198 11.79 29.24 10.85
CA SER A 198 11.92 30.43 9.99
C SER A 198 11.67 30.14 8.50
N THR A 199 11.92 28.91 8.05
CA THR A 199 11.84 28.49 6.65
C THR A 199 10.65 27.57 6.35
N GLY A 200 9.89 27.15 7.37
CA GLY A 200 8.85 26.13 7.21
C GLY A 200 8.28 25.65 8.53
N HIS A 201 7.72 24.45 8.53
CA HIS A 201 7.16 23.81 9.72
C HIS A 201 7.68 22.38 9.82
N ILE A 202 7.81 21.89 11.05
CA ILE A 202 7.95 20.46 11.31
C ILE A 202 6.65 19.91 11.87
N HIS A 203 6.25 18.75 11.36
CA HIS A 203 5.03 18.04 11.68
C HIS A 203 5.36 16.68 12.28
N LEU A 204 4.46 16.19 13.13
CA LEU A 204 4.62 14.93 13.83
C LEU A 204 3.50 13.97 13.38
N LEU A 205 3.90 12.84 12.78
CA LEU A 205 3.06 11.87 12.09
C LEU A 205 3.25 10.45 12.66
N SER A 206 2.44 9.48 12.20
CA SER A 206 2.60 8.06 12.47
C SER A 206 2.59 7.69 13.96
N GLY A 207 1.54 8.10 14.67
CA GLY A 207 1.42 7.90 16.12
C GLY A 207 2.50 8.66 16.90
N GLN A 208 2.86 9.84 16.41
CA GLN A 208 3.92 10.69 16.95
C GLN A 208 5.34 10.12 16.86
N ARG A 209 5.62 9.35 15.81
CA ARG A 209 6.90 8.67 15.61
C ARG A 209 7.68 9.12 14.37
N LEU A 210 7.12 9.99 13.54
CA LEU A 210 7.77 10.52 12.35
C LEU A 210 7.75 12.05 12.35
N ILE A 211 8.92 12.69 12.32
CA ILE A 211 9.04 14.13 12.09
C ILE A 211 9.24 14.37 10.60
N ARG A 212 8.33 15.15 10.01
CA ARG A 212 8.41 15.64 8.63
C ARG A 212 8.62 17.14 8.62
N TYR A 213 9.60 17.62 7.87
CA TYR A 213 9.72 19.05 7.57
C TYR A 213 9.03 19.39 6.26
N CYS A 214 8.36 20.55 6.22
CA CYS A 214 7.79 21.13 5.01
C CYS A 214 8.12 22.63 4.92
N PRO A 215 8.71 23.10 3.80
CA PRO A 215 8.90 24.54 3.58
C PRO A 215 7.57 25.29 3.53
N SER A 216 7.57 26.58 3.93
CA SER A 216 6.33 27.39 3.97
C SER A 216 5.64 27.55 2.61
N SER A 217 6.38 27.40 1.51
CA SER A 217 5.86 27.48 0.14
C SER A 217 5.26 26.16 -0.39
N VAL A 218 5.35 25.07 0.36
CA VAL A 218 4.95 23.72 -0.08
C VAL A 218 3.75 23.25 0.74
N PRO A 219 2.64 22.80 0.10
CA PRO A 219 1.52 22.21 0.81
C PRO A 219 1.93 20.98 1.63
N PHE A 220 1.53 20.95 2.90
CA PHE A 220 1.79 19.81 3.77
C PHE A 220 0.95 18.59 3.37
N THR A 221 1.57 17.42 3.34
CA THR A 221 0.92 16.12 3.15
C THR A 221 1.16 15.22 4.36
N ASN A 222 0.09 14.68 4.95
CA ASN A 222 0.13 13.72 6.06
C ASN A 222 0.25 12.26 5.60
N GLU A 223 0.59 12.02 4.32
CA GLU A 223 0.76 10.68 3.77
C GLU A 223 2.06 10.04 4.27
N VAL A 224 1.97 8.82 4.81
CA VAL A 224 3.12 8.04 5.25
C VAL A 224 3.03 6.66 4.64
N LYS A 225 4.11 6.24 3.99
CA LYS A 225 4.25 4.93 3.36
C LYS A 225 5.10 4.02 4.24
N CYS A 226 4.47 2.95 4.72
CA CYS A 226 5.12 1.87 5.45
C CYS A 226 5.29 0.66 4.55
N ILE A 227 6.50 0.07 4.58
CA ILE A 227 6.81 -1.15 3.85
C ILE A 227 6.98 -2.27 4.88
N LEU A 228 6.10 -3.27 4.81
CA LEU A 228 6.23 -4.52 5.56
C LEU A 228 7.28 -5.40 4.84
N THR A 229 8.43 -5.58 5.49
CA THR A 229 9.58 -6.29 4.93
C THR A 229 9.56 -7.78 5.26
N THR A 230 8.72 -8.22 6.19
CA THR A 230 8.55 -9.63 6.57
C THR A 230 7.12 -10.11 6.28
N PRO A 231 6.86 -11.43 6.25
CA PRO A 231 5.51 -11.95 6.08
C PRO A 231 4.57 -11.66 7.25
N PHE A 232 5.06 -11.23 8.41
CA PHE A 232 4.26 -11.14 9.64
C PHE A 232 4.13 -9.70 10.09
N TYR A 233 2.89 -9.21 10.13
CA TYR A 233 2.60 -7.88 10.65
C TYR A 233 2.92 -7.79 12.15
N GLN A 234 3.50 -6.67 12.57
CA GLN A 234 3.77 -6.35 13.98
C GLN A 234 3.17 -4.99 14.34
N LYS A 235 2.36 -4.93 15.40
CA LYS A 235 1.69 -3.68 15.80
C LYS A 235 2.66 -2.63 16.37
N SER A 236 3.77 -3.06 16.94
CA SER A 236 4.75 -2.18 17.58
C SER A 236 6.16 -2.76 17.51
N TYR A 237 7.15 -1.88 17.60
CA TYR A 237 8.53 -2.28 17.80
C TYR A 237 8.88 -2.26 19.29
N SER A 238 9.48 -3.34 19.79
CA SER A 238 9.91 -3.46 21.19
C SER A 238 11.27 -2.81 21.48
N GLY A 239 11.94 -2.23 20.48
CA GLY A 239 13.29 -1.67 20.63
C GLY A 239 14.42 -2.70 20.54
N SER A 240 14.12 -3.97 20.26
CA SER A 240 15.11 -5.04 20.09
C SER A 240 14.64 -6.08 19.08
N GLY A 241 15.59 -6.76 18.43
CA GLY A 241 15.33 -7.85 17.48
C GLY A 241 14.92 -7.37 16.08
N ASN A 242 14.52 -8.34 15.25
CA ASN A 242 14.10 -8.11 13.87
C ASN A 242 12.71 -7.48 13.86
N TYR A 243 12.61 -6.28 13.29
CA TYR A 243 11.34 -5.58 13.12
C TYR A 243 10.70 -5.90 11.76
N ALA A 244 9.37 -5.94 11.72
CA ALA A 244 8.63 -6.27 10.51
C ALA A 244 8.62 -5.16 9.44
N PHE A 245 9.01 -3.94 9.78
CA PHE A 245 8.97 -2.78 8.88
C PHE A 245 10.35 -2.19 8.61
N ALA A 246 10.47 -1.53 7.46
CA ALA A 246 11.68 -0.82 7.04
C ALA A 246 12.10 0.31 8.02
N TYR A 247 11.14 0.91 8.73
CA TYR A 247 11.40 2.00 9.67
C TYR A 247 10.62 1.86 10.98
N PRO A 248 11.17 2.35 12.11
CA PRO A 248 10.59 2.16 13.44
C PRO A 248 9.32 2.99 13.71
N HIS A 249 9.03 4.02 12.91
CA HIS A 249 7.78 4.78 13.03
C HIS A 249 6.56 4.00 12.53
N CYS A 250 6.77 3.03 11.64
CA CYS A 250 5.71 2.14 11.17
C CYS A 250 5.29 1.17 12.28
N PRO A 251 4.08 0.58 12.24
CA PRO A 251 2.98 0.93 11.33
C PRO A 251 2.38 2.31 11.65
N CYS A 252 1.86 3.01 10.63
CA CYS A 252 1.29 4.36 10.74
C CYS A 252 -0.24 4.39 10.93
N ASN A 253 -0.83 3.35 11.54
CA ASN A 253 -2.29 3.21 11.66
C ASN A 253 -2.86 4.13 12.76
N ASP A 254 -3.03 5.42 12.44
CA ASP A 254 -3.66 6.43 13.30
C ASP A 254 -4.55 7.39 12.51
N GLU A 255 -5.49 8.05 13.20
CA GLU A 255 -6.50 8.94 12.59
C GLU A 255 -5.93 10.17 11.90
N HIS A 256 -4.73 10.61 12.26
CA HIS A 256 -4.14 11.86 11.78
C HIS A 256 -3.16 11.64 10.61
N THR A 257 -2.81 10.39 10.33
CA THR A 257 -1.86 10.00 9.30
C THR A 257 -2.58 9.27 8.17
N SER A 258 -2.35 9.70 6.92
CA SER A 258 -2.84 8.95 5.75
C SER A 258 -1.86 7.81 5.49
N CYS A 259 -2.07 6.69 6.17
CA CYS A 259 -1.16 5.56 6.13
C CYS A 259 -1.37 4.70 4.88
N ILE A 260 -0.28 4.44 4.14
CA ILE A 260 -0.23 3.51 3.02
C ILE A 260 0.70 2.35 3.43
N LEU A 261 0.17 1.13 3.41
CA LEU A 261 0.92 -0.09 3.70
C LEU A 261 1.19 -0.86 2.41
N GLU A 262 2.47 -1.05 2.11
CA GLU A 262 2.95 -1.91 1.04
C GLU A 262 3.62 -3.16 1.61
N PHE A 263 3.61 -4.21 0.80
CA PHE A 263 4.15 -5.52 1.17
C PHE A 263 5.34 -5.84 0.27
N LEU A 264 6.39 -6.41 0.84
CA LEU A 264 7.49 -6.98 0.06
C LEU A 264 7.24 -8.46 -0.25
N SER A 265 6.48 -9.15 0.60
CA SER A 265 6.16 -10.58 0.48
C SER A 265 4.80 -10.79 -0.18
N SER A 266 4.70 -11.81 -1.03
CA SER A 266 3.41 -12.25 -1.61
C SER A 266 2.50 -12.93 -0.60
N GLU A 267 3.02 -13.49 0.48
CA GLU A 267 2.22 -14.11 1.55
C GLU A 267 2.37 -13.28 2.82
N VAL A 268 1.26 -12.75 3.33
CA VAL A 268 1.26 -11.81 4.47
C VAL A 268 0.23 -12.21 5.51
N TYR A 269 0.66 -12.27 6.76
CA TYR A 269 -0.15 -12.56 7.94
C TYR A 269 -0.38 -11.28 8.74
N LEU A 270 -1.63 -10.79 8.71
CA LEU A 270 -2.01 -9.55 9.39
C LEU A 270 -2.44 -9.76 10.85
N GLN A 271 -2.60 -11.02 11.27
CA GLN A 271 -2.86 -11.43 12.66
C GLN A 271 -4.10 -10.75 13.27
N SER A 272 -5.14 -10.48 12.47
CA SER A 272 -6.36 -9.78 12.91
C SER A 272 -6.10 -8.43 13.59
N ASN A 273 -5.02 -7.74 13.21
CA ASN A 273 -4.79 -6.37 13.65
C ASN A 273 -5.79 -5.42 12.97
N ASP A 274 -6.26 -4.43 13.72
CA ASP A 274 -7.09 -3.36 13.17
C ASP A 274 -6.25 -2.45 12.28
N LEU A 275 -6.64 -2.32 11.01
CA LEU A 275 -6.02 -1.45 9.99
C LEU A 275 -7.03 -0.43 9.44
N SER A 276 -8.05 -0.06 10.23
CA SER A 276 -9.14 0.88 9.89
C SER A 276 -8.69 2.25 9.38
N HIS A 277 -7.46 2.68 9.69
CA HIS A 277 -6.89 3.94 9.20
C HIS A 277 -5.83 3.75 8.11
N THR A 278 -5.59 2.52 7.68
CA THR A 278 -4.53 2.16 6.74
C THR A 278 -5.10 1.76 5.38
N LEU A 279 -4.59 2.37 4.32
CA LEU A 279 -4.79 1.93 2.94
C LEU A 279 -3.78 0.82 2.63
N LEU A 280 -4.26 -0.34 2.21
CA LEU A 280 -3.41 -1.44 1.76
C LEU A 280 -3.14 -1.27 0.26
N HIS A 281 -1.89 -1.25 -0.16
CA HIS A 281 -1.52 -1.11 -1.57
C HIS A 281 -0.99 -2.44 -2.12
N ILE A 282 -1.74 -3.01 -3.07
CA ILE A 282 -1.45 -4.30 -3.70
C ILE A 282 -0.95 -4.05 -5.12
N ASN A 283 0.38 -4.05 -5.29
CA ASN A 283 1.09 -3.78 -6.53
C ASN A 283 1.81 -5.02 -7.11
N HIS A 284 1.53 -6.19 -6.54
CA HIS A 284 1.97 -7.49 -7.04
C HIS A 284 0.99 -8.56 -6.53
N ASN A 285 1.20 -9.82 -6.91
CA ASN A 285 0.36 -10.91 -6.42
C ASN A 285 0.54 -11.09 -4.91
N THR A 286 -0.55 -10.99 -4.16
CA THR A 286 -0.54 -10.98 -2.70
C THR A 286 -1.71 -11.80 -2.12
N THR A 287 -1.39 -12.62 -1.13
CA THR A 287 -2.32 -13.31 -0.25
C THR A 287 -2.26 -12.68 1.14
N LEU A 288 -3.39 -12.16 1.61
CA LEU A 288 -3.55 -11.60 2.95
C LEU A 288 -4.31 -12.60 3.83
N HIS A 289 -3.66 -13.07 4.89
CA HIS A 289 -4.26 -13.93 5.90
C HIS A 289 -4.74 -13.09 7.09
N GLN A 290 -5.92 -13.42 7.59
CA GLN A 290 -6.48 -12.85 8.83
C GLN A 290 -6.60 -11.32 8.78
N LEU A 291 -7.09 -10.79 7.65
CA LEU A 291 -7.47 -9.39 7.55
C LEU A 291 -8.84 -9.18 8.22
N ASP A 292 -8.87 -8.38 9.29
CA ASP A 292 -10.12 -8.00 9.96
C ASP A 292 -10.74 -6.77 9.27
N THR A 293 -10.09 -5.62 9.39
CA THR A 293 -10.59 -4.33 8.88
C THR A 293 -9.46 -3.57 8.23
N SER A 294 -9.74 -2.93 7.10
CA SER A 294 -8.85 -1.95 6.47
C SER A 294 -9.63 -0.70 6.08
N LYS A 295 -8.95 0.44 5.93
CA LYS A 295 -9.59 1.66 5.40
C LYS A 295 -10.06 1.45 3.96
N LEU A 296 -9.17 0.90 3.15
CA LEU A 296 -9.35 0.63 1.72
C LEU A 296 -8.21 -0.28 1.26
N ILE A 297 -8.51 -1.18 0.33
CA ILE A 297 -7.49 -1.94 -0.40
C ILE A 297 -7.40 -1.35 -1.81
N HIS A 298 -6.26 -0.81 -2.20
CA HIS A 298 -5.99 -0.42 -3.57
C HIS A 298 -5.33 -1.59 -4.31
N LEU A 299 -6.03 -2.13 -5.30
CA LEU A 299 -5.54 -3.25 -6.13
C LEU A 299 -5.15 -2.72 -7.50
N GLU A 300 -3.86 -2.81 -7.85
CA GLU A 300 -3.38 -2.49 -9.19
C GLU A 300 -3.88 -3.51 -10.22
N ASP A 301 -3.99 -3.06 -11.48
CA ASP A 301 -4.36 -3.92 -12.60
C ASP A 301 -3.36 -5.08 -12.74
N LEU A 302 -3.84 -6.23 -13.21
CA LEU A 302 -3.04 -7.45 -13.42
C LEU A 302 -2.40 -8.02 -12.12
N CYS A 303 -2.78 -7.54 -10.94
CA CYS A 303 -2.39 -8.10 -9.66
C CYS A 303 -3.49 -9.01 -9.11
N LEU A 304 -3.10 -10.19 -8.61
CA LEU A 304 -3.98 -11.11 -7.91
C LEU A 304 -3.97 -10.82 -6.41
N LEU A 305 -5.13 -10.55 -5.83
CA LEU A 305 -5.35 -10.49 -4.39
C LEU A 305 -6.12 -11.72 -3.91
N ARG A 306 -5.62 -12.39 -2.88
CA ARG A 306 -6.35 -13.41 -2.12
C ARG A 306 -6.56 -12.92 -0.69
N LEU A 307 -7.77 -13.04 -0.18
CA LEU A 307 -8.11 -12.79 1.22
C LEU A 307 -8.51 -14.12 1.84
N ILE A 308 -7.76 -14.56 2.86
CA ILE A 308 -7.91 -15.89 3.46
C ILE A 308 -8.17 -15.76 4.96
N SER A 309 -9.07 -16.60 5.47
CA SER A 309 -9.39 -16.69 6.91
C SER A 309 -9.78 -15.34 7.50
N MET A 310 -10.60 -14.60 6.77
CA MET A 310 -11.16 -13.33 7.23
C MET A 310 -12.11 -13.55 8.41
N ARG A 311 -12.25 -12.55 9.25
CA ARG A 311 -13.25 -12.57 10.32
C ARG A 311 -14.65 -12.50 9.71
N LEU A 312 -15.55 -13.38 10.15
CA LEU A 312 -16.97 -13.35 9.79
C LEU A 312 -17.54 -11.93 9.95
N PHE A 313 -18.36 -11.51 8.99
CA PHE A 313 -18.98 -10.17 8.93
C PHE A 313 -18.00 -9.00 8.73
N SER A 314 -16.72 -9.24 8.49
CA SER A 314 -15.82 -8.18 8.03
C SER A 314 -16.24 -7.68 6.65
N GLN A 315 -16.00 -6.39 6.40
CA GLN A 315 -16.24 -5.79 5.10
C GLN A 315 -14.97 -5.07 4.67
N ASN A 316 -14.44 -5.45 3.51
CA ASN A 316 -13.26 -4.81 2.94
C ASN A 316 -13.61 -4.22 1.59
N VAL A 317 -13.33 -2.93 1.44
CA VAL A 317 -13.55 -2.19 0.19
C VAL A 317 -12.27 -2.22 -0.62
N ILE A 318 -12.36 -2.77 -1.82
CA ILE A 318 -11.28 -2.90 -2.79
C ILE A 318 -11.53 -1.90 -3.91
N LYS A 319 -10.61 -0.96 -4.08
CA LYS A 319 -10.58 -0.02 -5.20
C LYS A 319 -9.75 -0.59 -6.34
N THR A 320 -10.32 -0.57 -7.54
CA THR A 320 -9.69 -1.00 -8.79
C THR A 320 -9.78 0.13 -9.82
N SER A 321 -9.19 -0.06 -11.00
CA SER A 321 -9.29 0.90 -12.12
C SER A 321 -10.70 1.01 -12.73
N PHE A 322 -11.56 0.01 -12.52
CA PHE A 322 -12.93 -0.01 -13.07
C PHE A 322 -14.00 0.42 -12.05
N GLY A 323 -13.66 0.49 -10.76
CA GLY A 323 -14.59 0.88 -9.71
C GLY A 323 -14.23 0.33 -8.34
N PHE A 324 -15.25 -0.14 -7.61
CA PHE A 324 -15.11 -0.64 -6.25
C PHE A 324 -15.76 -2.01 -6.08
N ILE A 325 -15.14 -2.87 -5.28
CA ILE A 325 -15.67 -4.14 -4.82
C ILE A 325 -15.72 -4.11 -3.29
N THR A 326 -16.88 -4.35 -2.70
CA THR A 326 -17.00 -4.64 -1.27
C THR A 326 -17.07 -6.15 -1.10
N ASN A 327 -16.06 -6.74 -0.48
CA ASN A 327 -16.08 -8.15 -0.11
C ASN A 327 -16.68 -8.32 1.30
N PHE A 328 -17.62 -9.25 1.42
CA PHE A 328 -18.21 -9.64 2.70
C PHE A 328 -17.48 -10.91 3.17
N GLY A 329 -16.79 -10.82 4.31
CA GLY A 329 -15.84 -11.82 4.84
C GLY A 329 -16.46 -13.13 5.36
N ASP A 330 -17.56 -13.57 4.74
CA ASP A 330 -18.21 -14.84 5.05
C ASP A 330 -17.52 -16.04 4.36
N SER A 331 -16.56 -15.76 3.47
CA SER A 331 -15.75 -16.75 2.76
C SER A 331 -14.43 -16.14 2.29
N ASP A 332 -13.44 -16.98 1.98
CA ASP A 332 -12.23 -16.55 1.30
C ASP A 332 -12.55 -15.85 -0.03
N GLY A 333 -11.82 -14.77 -0.32
CA GLY A 333 -12.00 -13.94 -1.50
C GLY A 333 -10.80 -14.02 -2.42
N MET A 334 -11.04 -14.03 -3.72
CA MET A 334 -10.02 -13.89 -4.76
C MET A 334 -10.41 -12.73 -5.66
N PHE A 335 -9.46 -11.92 -6.09
CA PHE A 335 -9.71 -10.75 -6.94
C PHE A 335 -8.55 -10.56 -7.92
N PHE A 336 -8.86 -10.54 -9.20
CA PHE A 336 -7.89 -10.24 -10.26
C PHE A 336 -8.58 -9.55 -11.42
N PHE A 337 -8.08 -8.38 -11.81
CA PHE A 337 -8.63 -7.64 -12.93
C PHE A 337 -7.64 -7.57 -14.08
N ASN A 338 -8.13 -7.91 -15.28
CA ASN A 338 -7.41 -7.79 -16.53
C ASN A 338 -8.08 -6.73 -17.42
N PRO A 339 -7.49 -5.53 -17.56
CA PRO A 339 -8.04 -4.46 -18.40
C PRO A 339 -7.96 -4.77 -19.91
N LEU A 340 -7.07 -5.69 -20.35
CA LEU A 340 -6.90 -5.99 -21.78
C LEU A 340 -8.12 -6.70 -22.38
N ASN A 341 -8.84 -7.47 -21.57
CA ASN A 341 -10.03 -8.21 -21.97
C ASN A 341 -11.26 -7.88 -21.09
N ASN A 342 -11.18 -6.84 -20.27
CA ASN A 342 -12.23 -6.41 -19.32
C ASN A 342 -12.77 -7.57 -18.48
N THR A 343 -11.87 -8.41 -17.96
CA THR A 343 -12.23 -9.59 -17.18
C THR A 343 -11.88 -9.39 -15.71
N LEU A 344 -12.87 -9.58 -14.85
CA LEU A 344 -12.70 -9.67 -13.41
C LEU A 344 -12.86 -11.12 -12.97
N VAL A 345 -11.81 -11.70 -12.41
CA VAL A 345 -11.88 -12.97 -11.69
C VAL A 345 -12.17 -12.66 -10.23
N LEU A 346 -13.23 -13.26 -9.68
CA LEU A 346 -13.59 -13.07 -8.29
C LEU A 346 -14.28 -14.26 -7.65
N THR A 347 -14.09 -14.43 -6.33
CA THR A 347 -14.79 -15.46 -5.53
C THR A 347 -15.42 -14.87 -4.28
N GLY A 348 -16.37 -15.61 -3.70
CA GLY A 348 -17.03 -15.27 -2.44
C GLY A 348 -18.26 -14.39 -2.60
N THR A 349 -18.66 -13.71 -1.53
CA THR A 349 -19.81 -12.80 -1.52
C THR A 349 -19.34 -11.36 -1.69
N ASN A 350 -19.76 -10.72 -2.77
CA ASN A 350 -19.23 -9.42 -3.17
C ASN A 350 -20.33 -8.46 -3.63
N GLU A 351 -20.18 -7.18 -3.34
CA GLU A 351 -20.92 -6.10 -3.97
C GLU A 351 -20.00 -5.30 -4.88
N ILE A 352 -20.43 -4.99 -6.09
CA ILE A 352 -19.59 -4.35 -7.11
C ILE A 352 -20.28 -3.09 -7.63
N CYS A 353 -19.51 -2.00 -7.64
CA CYS A 353 -19.92 -0.69 -8.14
C CYS A 353 -19.00 -0.31 -9.32
N LEU A 354 -19.56 -0.28 -10.53
CA LEU A 354 -18.81 -0.07 -11.79
C LEU A 354 -18.77 1.42 -12.23
N THR A 355 -18.59 2.33 -11.28
CA THR A 355 -18.70 3.79 -11.54
C THR A 355 -17.67 4.35 -12.52
N GLN A 356 -16.53 3.70 -12.69
CA GLN A 356 -15.43 4.19 -13.53
C GLN A 356 -15.38 3.52 -14.91
N TYR A 357 -16.04 2.37 -15.07
CA TYR A 357 -16.09 1.64 -16.34
C TYR A 357 -17.10 2.28 -17.30
N LYS A 358 -16.62 3.01 -18.31
CA LYS A 358 -17.45 3.69 -19.33
C LYS A 358 -17.42 3.03 -20.71
N ASN A 359 -16.86 1.83 -20.80
CA ASN A 359 -16.58 1.21 -22.09
C ASN A 359 -17.81 0.45 -22.63
N LYS A 360 -18.04 0.52 -23.95
CA LYS A 360 -19.13 -0.24 -24.62
C LYS A 360 -18.79 -1.71 -24.85
N ILE A 361 -17.61 -2.15 -24.39
CA ILE A 361 -17.13 -3.53 -24.54
C ILE A 361 -17.73 -4.38 -23.41
N PRO A 362 -18.14 -5.64 -23.68
CA PRO A 362 -18.63 -6.54 -22.65
C PRO A 362 -17.64 -6.68 -21.48
N PHE A 363 -18.14 -6.54 -20.27
CA PHE A 363 -17.36 -6.79 -19.04
C PHE A 363 -17.64 -8.22 -18.58
N THR A 364 -16.58 -9.02 -18.38
CA THR A 364 -16.71 -10.44 -18.05
C THR A 364 -16.35 -10.69 -16.59
N PHE A 365 -17.25 -11.33 -15.87
CA PHE A 365 -17.02 -11.85 -14.52
C PHE A 365 -16.74 -13.35 -14.61
N ILE A 366 -15.68 -13.82 -13.95
CA ILE A 366 -15.31 -15.23 -13.87
C ILE A 366 -15.15 -15.63 -12.40
N GLY A 367 -15.83 -16.71 -11.98
CA GLY A 367 -15.63 -17.30 -10.66
C GLY A 367 -16.92 -17.86 -10.06
N HIS A 368 -17.00 -17.91 -8.74
CA HIS A 368 -18.11 -18.51 -8.02
C HIS A 368 -18.46 -17.73 -6.74
N GLY A 369 -19.66 -17.99 -6.20
CA GLY A 369 -20.18 -17.28 -5.04
C GLY A 369 -21.36 -16.38 -5.41
N MET A 370 -21.43 -15.20 -4.81
CA MET A 370 -22.56 -14.28 -4.95
C MET A 370 -22.08 -12.87 -5.27
N ILE A 371 -22.70 -12.25 -6.28
CA ILE A 371 -22.39 -10.88 -6.71
C ILE A 371 -23.65 -10.02 -6.64
N TYR A 372 -23.55 -8.90 -5.92
CA TYR A 372 -24.51 -7.81 -5.93
C TYR A 372 -23.99 -6.68 -6.83
N LEU A 373 -24.63 -6.46 -7.98
CA LEU A 373 -24.25 -5.38 -8.88
C LEU A 373 -25.03 -4.10 -8.55
N LYS A 374 -24.29 -2.99 -8.42
CA LYS A 374 -24.80 -1.62 -8.22
C LYS A 374 -24.28 -0.67 -9.30
N ASP A 375 -25.03 0.42 -9.50
CA ASP A 375 -24.66 1.54 -10.39
C ASP A 375 -24.27 1.11 -11.80
N ILE A 376 -25.00 0.14 -12.34
CA ILE A 376 -24.76 -0.41 -13.67
C ILE A 376 -25.20 0.63 -14.72
N GLN A 377 -24.31 0.99 -15.65
CA GLN A 377 -24.60 1.97 -16.70
C GLN A 377 -25.68 1.49 -17.68
N ASP A 378 -26.33 2.44 -18.35
CA ASP A 378 -27.26 2.14 -19.43
C ASP A 378 -26.53 1.57 -20.66
N SER A 379 -27.18 0.71 -21.43
CA SER A 379 -26.63 0.15 -22.69
C SER A 379 -25.34 -0.67 -22.54
N SER A 380 -25.18 -1.40 -21.43
CA SER A 380 -24.01 -2.22 -21.12
C SER A 380 -24.24 -3.72 -21.35
N VAL A 381 -23.16 -4.45 -21.62
CA VAL A 381 -23.16 -5.92 -21.76
C VAL A 381 -22.28 -6.55 -20.67
N PHE A 382 -22.83 -7.52 -19.95
CA PHE A 382 -22.10 -8.30 -18.95
C PHE A 382 -22.16 -9.78 -19.25
N ALA A 383 -21.03 -10.46 -19.10
CA ALA A 383 -20.94 -11.91 -19.18
C ALA A 383 -20.52 -12.48 -17.83
N PHE A 384 -21.18 -13.54 -17.39
CA PHE A 384 -20.91 -14.25 -16.15
C PHE A 384 -20.52 -15.68 -16.48
N ARG A 385 -19.38 -16.11 -15.95
CA ARG A 385 -18.81 -17.44 -16.17
C ARG A 385 -18.30 -18.02 -14.87
N ILE A 386 -18.34 -19.33 -14.75
CA ILE A 386 -17.70 -20.06 -13.65
C ILE A 386 -16.28 -20.46 -14.02
N ASP A 387 -15.42 -20.57 -13.02
CA ASP A 387 -14.09 -21.17 -13.12
C ASP A 387 -14.08 -22.68 -12.80
N ASN A 388 -15.15 -23.18 -12.17
CA ASN A 388 -15.30 -24.56 -11.73
C ASN A 388 -16.75 -25.06 -11.94
N GLU A 389 -16.92 -26.15 -12.69
CA GLU A 389 -18.23 -26.71 -13.03
C GLU A 389 -19.05 -27.24 -11.84
N LYS A 390 -18.41 -27.49 -10.70
CA LYS A 390 -19.08 -27.95 -9.48
C LYS A 390 -19.65 -26.80 -8.65
N GLU A 391 -19.25 -25.57 -8.94
CA GLU A 391 -19.65 -24.39 -8.20
C GLU A 391 -20.69 -23.58 -8.97
N ARG A 392 -21.23 -22.55 -8.33
CA ARG A 392 -22.27 -21.70 -8.89
C ARG A 392 -21.95 -20.24 -8.67
N LEU A 393 -22.37 -19.42 -9.62
CA LEU A 393 -22.23 -17.97 -9.54
C LEU A 393 -23.61 -17.33 -9.56
N LYS A 394 -23.98 -16.74 -8.43
CA LYS A 394 -25.29 -16.13 -8.23
C LYS A 394 -25.20 -14.62 -8.40
N ILE A 395 -26.03 -14.04 -9.25
CA ILE A 395 -26.05 -12.60 -9.52
C ILE A 395 -27.35 -11.98 -9.00
N HIS A 396 -27.22 -10.85 -8.31
CA HIS A 396 -28.32 -10.00 -7.88
C HIS A 396 -28.08 -8.56 -8.34
N ILE A 397 -29.12 -7.85 -8.75
CA ILE A 397 -29.01 -6.49 -9.30
C ILE A 397 -29.82 -5.54 -8.42
N ASN A 398 -29.09 -4.77 -7.60
CA ASN A 398 -29.67 -3.83 -6.64
C ASN A 398 -30.20 -2.56 -7.31
N GLN A 399 -29.50 -2.06 -8.33
CA GLN A 399 -29.89 -0.87 -9.09
C GLN A 399 -29.83 -1.14 -10.58
N LYS A 400 -30.98 -0.99 -11.25
CA LYS A 400 -31.19 -1.39 -12.63
C LYS A 400 -31.04 -0.19 -13.56
N GLY A 401 -30.13 -0.28 -14.53
CA GLY A 401 -30.06 0.66 -15.66
C GLY A 401 -31.03 0.24 -16.76
N ASN A 402 -31.18 1.08 -17.77
CA ASN A 402 -31.98 0.80 -18.96
C ASN A 402 -31.14 0.10 -20.04
N SER A 403 -31.77 -0.84 -20.76
CA SER A 403 -31.22 -1.51 -21.94
C SER A 403 -29.91 -2.29 -21.69
N GLN A 404 -29.88 -3.19 -20.71
CA GLN A 404 -28.69 -4.00 -20.40
C GLN A 404 -28.84 -5.43 -20.92
N VAL A 405 -27.72 -6.04 -21.31
CA VAL A 405 -27.66 -7.46 -21.72
C VAL A 405 -26.78 -8.23 -20.74
N LEU A 406 -27.33 -9.28 -20.16
CA LEU A 406 -26.62 -10.19 -19.26
C LEU A 406 -26.53 -11.57 -19.90
N ILE A 407 -25.33 -12.14 -19.92
CA ILE A 407 -25.05 -13.44 -20.52
C ILE A 407 -24.53 -14.35 -19.42
N PHE A 408 -25.16 -15.52 -19.28
CA PHE A 408 -24.87 -16.51 -18.25
C PHE A 408 -24.46 -17.83 -18.90
N ASP A 409 -23.44 -18.48 -18.34
CA ASP A 409 -23.13 -19.88 -18.63
C ASP A 409 -24.10 -20.84 -17.92
N GLN A 410 -23.79 -22.14 -17.91
CA GLN A 410 -24.69 -23.14 -17.36
C GLN A 410 -24.90 -23.03 -15.84
N GLN A 411 -23.87 -22.67 -15.06
CA GLN A 411 -23.95 -22.65 -13.59
C GLN A 411 -24.02 -21.25 -12.97
N SER A 412 -23.82 -20.19 -13.77
CA SER A 412 -24.10 -18.81 -13.37
C SER A 412 -25.55 -18.45 -13.62
N TYR A 413 -26.16 -17.63 -12.76
CA TYR A 413 -27.58 -17.29 -12.90
C TYR A 413 -28.00 -16.01 -12.20
N LEU A 414 -29.07 -15.41 -12.71
CA LEU A 414 -29.83 -14.34 -12.06
C LEU A 414 -30.96 -14.98 -11.23
N ASP A 415 -31.16 -14.54 -9.99
CA ASP A 415 -32.16 -15.11 -9.08
C ASP A 415 -33.58 -15.15 -9.64
N GLU A 416 -33.98 -14.08 -10.33
CA GLU A 416 -35.31 -13.94 -10.90
C GLU A 416 -35.53 -14.84 -12.12
N LEU A 417 -34.44 -15.27 -12.80
CA LEU A 417 -34.48 -16.03 -14.05
C LEU A 417 -33.35 -17.09 -14.10
N PRO A 418 -33.36 -18.11 -13.22
CA PRO A 418 -32.20 -18.99 -12.99
C PRO A 418 -31.80 -19.87 -14.19
N TYR A 419 -32.76 -20.06 -15.10
CA TYR A 419 -32.67 -20.93 -16.27
C TYR A 419 -32.38 -20.19 -17.57
N CYS A 420 -32.27 -18.87 -17.50
CA CYS A 420 -32.01 -18.04 -18.66
C CYS A 420 -30.51 -17.94 -18.94
N ALA A 421 -30.11 -18.11 -20.19
CA ALA A 421 -28.72 -17.90 -20.63
C ALA A 421 -28.48 -16.45 -21.08
N VAL A 422 -29.49 -15.76 -21.61
CA VAL A 422 -29.37 -14.36 -22.05
C VAL A 422 -30.57 -13.56 -21.53
N VAL A 423 -30.32 -12.61 -20.63
CA VAL A 423 -31.35 -11.72 -20.05
C VAL A 423 -31.18 -10.31 -20.62
N ILE A 424 -32.28 -9.70 -21.04
CA ILE A 424 -32.34 -8.27 -21.37
C ILE A 424 -33.13 -7.53 -20.30
N ILE A 425 -32.51 -6.47 -19.75
CA ILE A 425 -33.16 -5.50 -18.87
C ILE A 425 -33.57 -4.30 -19.71
N LYS A 426 -34.86 -4.19 -20.05
CA LYS A 426 -35.35 -3.09 -20.91
C LYS A 426 -35.55 -1.79 -20.14
N SER A 427 -36.04 -1.91 -18.91
CA SER A 427 -36.29 -0.80 -17.99
C SER A 427 -36.05 -1.25 -16.56
N LYS A 428 -36.07 -0.28 -15.61
CA LYS A 428 -35.80 -0.44 -14.18
C LYS A 428 -36.47 -1.63 -13.46
N ASN A 429 -37.39 -2.39 -14.05
CA ASN A 429 -37.95 -3.61 -13.44
C ASN A 429 -38.34 -4.72 -14.44
N ASN A 430 -37.99 -4.60 -15.72
CA ASN A 430 -38.47 -5.54 -16.74
C ASN A 430 -37.34 -6.43 -17.25
N PHE A 431 -37.21 -7.61 -16.65
CA PHE A 431 -36.34 -8.67 -17.13
C PHE A 431 -37.05 -9.49 -18.19
N THR A 432 -36.38 -9.71 -19.32
CA THR A 432 -36.88 -10.60 -20.37
C THR A 432 -35.82 -11.61 -20.73
N CYS A 433 -36.16 -12.90 -20.70
CA CYS A 433 -35.27 -13.94 -21.18
C CYS A 433 -35.30 -13.98 -22.71
N GLN A 434 -34.13 -13.98 -23.35
CA GLN A 434 -33.97 -14.07 -24.81
C GLN A 434 -33.49 -15.45 -25.28
N SER A 435 -32.84 -16.20 -24.40
CA SER A 435 -32.39 -17.56 -24.69
C SER A 435 -32.27 -18.34 -23.39
N CYS A 436 -32.58 -19.63 -23.44
CA CYS A 436 -32.50 -20.51 -22.28
C CYS A 436 -31.17 -21.25 -22.24
N LYS A 437 -30.84 -21.76 -21.05
CA LYS A 437 -29.75 -22.72 -20.85
C LYS A 437 -30.01 -24.01 -21.62
N GLU A 438 -28.96 -24.83 -21.75
CA GLU A 438 -29.01 -26.04 -22.57
C GLU A 438 -30.07 -27.02 -22.05
N GLY A 439 -30.81 -27.64 -22.98
CA GLY A 439 -31.89 -28.58 -22.66
C GLY A 439 -33.22 -27.95 -22.21
N LEU A 440 -33.33 -26.61 -22.24
CA LEU A 440 -34.55 -25.88 -21.89
C LEU A 440 -35.14 -25.16 -23.11
N THR A 441 -36.46 -24.95 -23.07
CA THR A 441 -37.24 -24.33 -24.14
C THR A 441 -37.72 -22.94 -23.72
N LEU A 442 -37.54 -21.95 -24.59
CA LEU A 442 -38.04 -20.59 -24.41
C LEU A 442 -39.49 -20.47 -24.93
N THR A 443 -40.41 -20.22 -24.01
CA THR A 443 -41.85 -20.01 -24.29
C THR A 443 -42.12 -18.65 -24.93
N ARG A 444 -43.35 -18.41 -25.39
CA ARG A 444 -43.76 -17.10 -25.93
C ARG A 444 -43.85 -16.03 -24.84
N SER A 445 -44.03 -16.43 -23.58
CA SER A 445 -43.99 -15.56 -22.40
C SER A 445 -42.57 -15.20 -21.92
N ASN A 446 -41.52 -15.56 -22.66
CA ASN A 446 -40.11 -15.36 -22.31
C ASN A 446 -39.71 -16.10 -21.01
N LEU A 447 -40.28 -17.27 -20.76
CA LEU A 447 -39.92 -18.14 -19.64
C LEU A 447 -39.20 -19.37 -20.17
N CYS A 448 -38.24 -19.87 -19.40
CA CYS A 448 -37.51 -21.10 -19.71
C CYS A 448 -38.13 -22.27 -18.97
N ILE A 449 -38.56 -23.29 -19.72
CA ILE A 449 -39.15 -24.51 -19.16
C ILE A 449 -38.45 -25.76 -19.67
N LYS A 450 -38.56 -26.85 -18.92
CA LYS A 450 -38.09 -28.16 -19.38
C LYS A 450 -39.18 -28.84 -20.20
N ASP A 451 -39.01 -28.84 -21.52
CA ASP A 451 -39.89 -29.56 -22.44
C ASP A 451 -39.22 -30.87 -22.89
N ILE A 452 -39.56 -31.96 -22.20
CA ILE A 452 -39.00 -33.30 -22.46
C ILE A 452 -39.41 -33.88 -23.82
N HIS A 453 -40.37 -33.24 -24.52
CA HIS A 453 -40.90 -33.69 -25.80
C HIS A 453 -40.36 -32.88 -26.97
N CYS A 454 -39.60 -31.81 -26.74
CA CYS A 454 -38.88 -31.12 -27.79
C CYS A 454 -37.64 -31.92 -28.21
N ILE A 455 -37.46 -32.13 -29.52
CA ILE A 455 -36.29 -32.84 -30.08
C ILE A 455 -35.24 -31.86 -30.62
N ARG A 456 -35.66 -30.73 -31.17
CA ARG A 456 -34.75 -29.74 -31.76
C ARG A 456 -35.07 -28.34 -31.29
N HIS A 457 -34.03 -27.60 -30.95
CA HIS A 457 -34.10 -26.21 -30.53
C HIS A 457 -33.44 -25.29 -31.56
N SER A 458 -33.97 -24.07 -31.69
CA SER A 458 -33.33 -22.97 -32.39
C SER A 458 -32.15 -22.40 -31.58
N PRO A 459 -31.29 -21.54 -32.17
CA PRO A 459 -30.22 -20.87 -31.43
C PRO A 459 -30.69 -20.05 -30.20
N ASN A 460 -31.95 -19.58 -30.21
CA ASN A 460 -32.57 -18.83 -29.10
C ASN A 460 -33.42 -19.75 -28.18
N SER A 461 -33.18 -21.06 -28.22
CA SER A 461 -33.86 -22.07 -27.41
C SER A 461 -35.36 -22.24 -27.66
N HIS A 462 -35.94 -21.73 -28.76
CA HIS A 462 -37.30 -22.10 -29.14
C HIS A 462 -37.37 -23.53 -29.66
N CYS A 463 -38.42 -24.27 -29.29
CA CYS A 463 -38.65 -25.60 -29.84
C CYS A 463 -39.02 -25.51 -31.33
N LEU A 464 -38.35 -26.28 -32.17
CA LEU A 464 -38.56 -26.37 -33.61
C LEU A 464 -39.33 -27.64 -34.02
N SER A 465 -39.18 -28.73 -33.27
CA SER A 465 -39.85 -30.00 -33.57
C SER A 465 -40.06 -30.87 -32.34
N CYS A 466 -41.19 -31.57 -32.29
CA CYS A 466 -41.63 -32.41 -31.17
C CYS A 466 -41.46 -33.90 -31.44
N LYS A 467 -41.39 -34.70 -30.36
CA LYS A 467 -41.47 -36.17 -30.40
C LYS A 467 -42.78 -36.65 -31.01
N ASP A 468 -42.74 -37.85 -31.58
CA ASP A 468 -43.92 -38.51 -32.11
C ASP A 468 -45.04 -38.58 -31.06
N GLY A 469 -46.26 -38.22 -31.47
CA GLY A 469 -47.41 -38.08 -30.59
C GLY A 469 -47.65 -36.66 -30.04
N TYR A 470 -46.72 -35.72 -30.26
CA TYR A 470 -46.81 -34.34 -29.80
C TYR A 470 -46.81 -33.34 -30.98
N GLN A 471 -47.38 -32.16 -30.78
CA GLN A 471 -47.38 -31.04 -31.72
C GLN A 471 -46.88 -29.77 -31.05
N LEU A 472 -46.23 -28.90 -31.84
CA LEU A 472 -45.74 -27.61 -31.38
C LEU A 472 -46.93 -26.67 -31.14
N SER A 473 -47.07 -26.20 -29.91
CA SER A 473 -48.11 -25.27 -29.50
C SER A 473 -47.77 -23.83 -29.90
N VAL A 474 -48.77 -22.94 -29.78
CA VAL A 474 -48.60 -21.49 -29.96
C VAL A 474 -47.61 -20.88 -28.96
N ASP A 475 -47.43 -21.53 -27.81
CA ASP A 475 -46.46 -21.15 -26.78
C ASP A 475 -45.05 -21.69 -27.03
N ARG A 476 -44.84 -22.33 -28.20
CA ARG A 476 -43.55 -22.91 -28.63
C ARG A 476 -43.09 -24.10 -27.78
N THR A 477 -44.05 -24.84 -27.25
CA THR A 477 -43.87 -26.05 -26.43
C THR A 477 -44.58 -27.24 -27.05
N CYS A 478 -44.10 -28.45 -26.81
CA CYS A 478 -44.68 -29.67 -27.35
C CYS A 478 -45.83 -30.17 -26.48
N GLN A 479 -47.03 -30.25 -27.07
CA GLN A 479 -48.25 -30.70 -26.40
C GLN A 479 -48.77 -32.00 -27.02
N SER A 480 -49.35 -32.87 -26.20
CA SER A 480 -49.92 -34.13 -26.66
C SER A 480 -51.08 -33.86 -27.63
N LYS A 481 -51.11 -34.60 -28.75
CA LYS A 481 -52.19 -34.51 -29.75
C LYS A 481 -53.59 -34.79 -29.18
N TYR A 482 -53.68 -35.45 -28.03
CA TYR A 482 -54.94 -35.89 -27.43
C TYR A 482 -55.67 -34.83 -26.57
N ASN A 483 -55.10 -33.63 -26.37
CA ASN A 483 -55.73 -32.56 -25.59
C ASN A 483 -56.60 -31.57 -26.39
N ASN A 484 -56.72 -31.74 -27.71
CA ASN A 484 -57.69 -31.01 -28.54
C ASN A 484 -58.97 -31.84 -28.74
N ILE A 485 -59.59 -32.30 -27.66
CA ILE A 485 -61.00 -32.68 -27.75
C ILE A 485 -61.77 -31.37 -27.81
N GLU A 486 -62.25 -31.01 -29.01
CA GLU A 486 -63.27 -29.99 -29.20
C GLU A 486 -64.32 -30.14 -28.10
N LYS A 487 -64.61 -29.05 -27.36
CA LYS A 487 -65.84 -28.97 -26.59
C LYS A 487 -67.00 -29.09 -27.59
N ILE A 488 -67.43 -30.32 -27.87
CA ILE A 488 -68.71 -30.56 -28.51
C ILE A 488 -69.75 -30.19 -27.46
N SER A 489 -70.36 -29.03 -27.62
CA SER A 489 -71.59 -28.67 -26.93
C SER A 489 -72.66 -29.68 -27.34
N LEU A 490 -72.98 -30.61 -26.42
CA LEU A 490 -74.14 -31.48 -26.53
C LEU A 490 -75.39 -30.64 -26.22
N CYS A 491 -75.90 -29.93 -27.21
CA CYS A 491 -77.26 -29.41 -27.17
C CYS A 491 -78.23 -30.59 -27.35
N LYS A 492 -79.11 -30.81 -26.38
CA LYS A 492 -80.35 -31.59 -26.54
C LYS A 492 -81.53 -30.67 -26.20
N GLY A 493 -82.12 -30.05 -27.22
CA GLY A 493 -83.31 -29.20 -27.11
C GLY A 493 -83.04 -27.71 -26.86
N ASP A 494 -84.11 -26.89 -26.94
CA ASP A 494 -84.13 -25.41 -26.96
C ASP A 494 -83.77 -24.71 -25.62
N THR A 495 -82.87 -25.28 -24.82
CA THR A 495 -82.34 -24.60 -23.63
C THR A 495 -80.86 -24.93 -23.47
N CYS A 496 -80.02 -23.89 -23.46
CA CYS A 496 -78.59 -23.97 -23.12
C CYS A 496 -78.38 -23.30 -21.75
N ASP A 497 -77.64 -23.98 -20.86
CA ASP A 497 -76.86 -23.35 -19.80
C ASP A 497 -75.40 -23.21 -20.26
#